data_AF-R7V6A3-F1
#
_entry.id   AF-R7V6A3-F1
#
_cell.length_a   1.000
_cell.length_b   1.000
_cell.length_c   1.000
_cell.angle_alpha   90.00
_cell.angle_beta   90.00
_cell.angle_gamma   90.00
#
_symmetry.space_group_name_H-M   'P 1'
#
loop_
_entity.id
_entity.type
_entity.pdbx_description
1 polymer ?
#
loop_
_entity_poly.entity_id
_entity_poly.type
_entity_poly.pdbx_seq_one_letter_code
_entity_poly.pdbx_strand_id
1 'polypeptide(L)' 'CVICMQKPKEASIIHGKTGHQICCYVCAKRLRRRGKPCPVCRRPIQKVIKNFI' A
#
# COMPACT_ATOMS: atom_id res chain seq x y z
N CYS A 1 8.71 -4.69 3.14
CA CYS A 1 8.09 -3.75 2.17
C CYS A 1 8.74 -3.97 0.82
N VAL A 2 8.00 -4.28 -0.24
CA VAL A 2 8.60 -4.58 -1.57
C VAL A 2 9.23 -3.35 -2.26
N ILE A 3 9.00 -2.15 -1.75
CA ILE A 3 9.53 -0.90 -2.34
C ILE A 3 10.85 -0.50 -1.70
N CYS A 4 10.91 -0.41 -0.37
CA CYS A 4 12.12 0.04 0.30
C CYS A 4 12.97 -1.09 0.86
N MET A 5 12.45 -2.32 0.93
CA MET A 5 13.13 -3.50 1.50
C MET A 5 13.60 -3.36 2.96
N GLN A 6 13.30 -2.24 3.64
CA GLN A 6 13.77 -1.95 5.01
C GLN A 6 12.70 -2.13 6.09
N LYS A 7 11.44 -1.78 5.79
CA LYS A 7 10.35 -1.72 6.78
C LYS A 7 9.36 -2.89 6.64
N PRO A 8 8.69 -3.31 7.72
CA PRO A 8 7.71 -4.39 7.68
C PRO A 8 6.54 -4.05 6.75
N LYS A 9 5.81 -5.09 6.31
CA LYS A 9 4.63 -4.96 5.45
C LYS A 9 3.40 -4.64 6.31
N GLU A 10 3.35 -3.44 6.89
CA GLU A 10 2.30 -2.98 7.82
C GLU A 10 1.19 -2.16 7.12
N ALA A 11 1.13 -2.13 5.79
CA ALA A 11 0.18 -1.30 5.06
C ALA A 11 -0.70 -2.10 4.11
N SER A 12 -2.02 -2.01 4.31
CA SER A 12 -3.01 -2.48 3.36
C SER A 12 -3.35 -1.38 2.37
N ILE A 13 -3.11 -1.65 1.08
CA ILE A 13 -3.52 -0.80 -0.05
C ILE A 13 -4.93 -1.23 -0.47
N ILE A 14 -5.95 -0.40 -0.21
CA ILE A 14 -7.37 -0.72 -0.40
C ILE A 14 -7.89 -0.22 -1.76
N HIS A 15 -8.62 -1.09 -2.45
CA HIS A 15 -9.40 -0.79 -3.65
C HIS A 15 -10.66 -1.67 -3.70
N GLY A 16 -11.83 -1.04 -3.63
CA GLY A 16 -13.13 -1.70 -3.45
C GLY A 16 -13.21 -2.36 -2.08
N LYS A 17 -13.62 -3.63 -2.04
CA LYS A 17 -13.75 -4.45 -0.83
C LYS A 17 -12.49 -5.27 -0.50
N THR A 18 -11.39 -5.03 -1.22
CA THR A 18 -10.16 -5.85 -1.17
C THR A 18 -8.93 -4.97 -0.99
N GLY A 19 -7.82 -5.56 -0.55
CA GLY A 19 -6.54 -4.86 -0.54
C GLY A 19 -5.32 -5.78 -0.54
N HIS A 20 -4.16 -5.21 -0.86
CA HIS A 20 -2.88 -5.91 -0.89
C HIS A 20 -1.95 -5.39 0.22
N GLN A 21 -1.40 -6.28 1.04
CA GLN A 21 -0.44 -5.97 2.11
C GLN A 21 0.99 -6.30 1.67
N ILE A 22 1.59 -5.39 0.89
CA ILE A 22 2.91 -5.59 0.27
C ILE A 22 3.95 -4.54 0.65
N CYS A 23 3.50 -3.41 1.22
CA CYS A 23 4.33 -2.23 1.51
C CYS A 23 4.32 -1.90 3.00
N CYS A 24 5.30 -1.11 3.44
CA CYS A 24 5.21 -0.38 4.70
C CYS A 24 4.29 0.84 4.56
N TYR A 25 3.86 1.42 5.68
CA TYR A 25 2.88 2.51 5.68
C TYR A 25 3.37 3.76 4.96
N VAL A 26 4.64 4.12 5.15
CA VAL A 26 5.26 5.29 4.50
C VAL A 26 5.29 5.15 2.98
N CYS A 27 5.73 3.99 2.47
CA CYS A 27 5.78 3.73 1.04
C CYS A 27 4.38 3.71 0.41
N ALA A 28 3.41 3.06 1.07
CA ALA A 28 2.03 3.01 0.59
C ALA A 28 1.38 4.41 0.54
N LYS A 29 1.60 5.27 1.56
CA LYS A 29 1.13 6.68 1.51
C LYS A 29 1.75 7.46 0.37
N ARG A 30 3.04 7.27 0.07
CA ARG A 30 3.71 7.94 -1.07
C ARG A 30 3.10 7.52 -2.40
N LEU A 31 2.77 6.23 -2.59
CA LEU A 31 2.09 5.76 -3.80
C LEU A 31 0.75 6.47 -4.00
N ARG A 32 -0.10 6.46 -2.96
CA ARG A 32 -1.42 7.11 -3.01
C ARG A 32 -1.30 8.61 -3.29
N ARG A 33 -0.39 9.31 -2.61
CA ARG A 33 -0.18 10.76 -2.81
C ARG A 33 0.27 11.10 -4.24
N ARG A 34 1.05 10.23 -4.87
CA ARG A 34 1.53 10.40 -6.26
C ARG A 34 0.55 9.89 -7.31
N GLY A 35 -0.67 9.48 -6.92
CA GLY A 35 -1.66 8.91 -7.84
C GLY A 35 -1.19 7.61 -8.52
N LYS A 36 -0.20 6.91 -7.95
CA LYS A 36 0.28 5.65 -8.52
C LYS A 36 -0.70 4.52 -8.18
N PRO A 37 -0.93 3.58 -9.12
CA PRO A 37 -1.83 2.47 -8.88
C PRO A 37 -1.23 1.44 -7.89
N CYS A 38 -2.05 0.49 -7.45
CA CYS A 38 -1.59 -0.66 -6.67
C CYS A 38 -0.44 -1.39 -7.41
N PRO A 39 0.72 -1.64 -6.79
CA PRO A 39 1.84 -2.30 -7.46
C PRO A 39 1.57 -3.73 -7.92
N VAL A 40 0.56 -4.40 -7.34
CA VAL A 40 0.22 -5.80 -7.64
C VAL A 40 -0.79 -5.88 -8.79
N CYS A 41 -1.95 -5.25 -8.62
CA CYS A 41 -3.09 -5.42 -9.54
C CYS A 41 -3.39 -4.17 -10.39
N ARG A 42 -2.59 -3.10 -10.26
CA ARG A 42 -2.75 -1.82 -10.96
C ARG A 42 -4.08 -1.07 -10.76
N ARG A 43 -4.93 -1.50 -9.83
CA ARG A 43 -6.16 -0.78 -9.48
C ARG A 43 -5.85 0.56 -8.77
N PRO A 44 -6.68 1.60 -8.94
CA PRO A 44 -6.53 2.88 -8.23
C PRO A 44 -6.56 2.69 -6.71
N ILE A 45 -5.64 3.34 -5.99
CA ILE A 45 -5.55 3.26 -4.54
C ILE A 45 -6.57 4.21 -3.90
N GLN A 46 -7.62 3.65 -3.27
CA GLN A 46 -8.65 4.45 -2.61
C GLN A 46 -8.22 4.88 -1.21
N LYS A 47 -7.69 3.94 -0.42
CA LYS A 47 -7.24 4.17 0.96
C LYS A 47 -5.99 3.35 1.26
N VAL A 48 -5.17 3.85 2.19
CA VAL A 48 -4.06 3.11 2.80
C VAL A 48 -4.38 3.00 4.28
N ILE A 49 -4.37 1.78 4.82
CA ILE A 49 -4.58 1.51 6.24
C ILE A 49 -3.25 1.06 6.85
N LYS A 50 -2.91 1.60 8.02
CA LYS A 50 -1.80 1.09 8.84
C LYS A 50 -2.35 -0.05 9.70
N ASN A 51 -1.77 -1.23 9.56
CA ASN A 51 -2.08 -2.40 10.38
C ASN A 51 -1.10 -2.44 11.55
N PHE A 52 -1.59 -2.74 12.74
CA PHE A 52 -0.78 -3.08 13.90
C PHE A 52 -0.82 -4.61 14.01
N ILE A 53 0.35 -5.24 14.07
CA ILE A 53 0.55 -6.69 14.03
C ILE A 53 1.34 -7.09 15.28
#